data_AF-A0A8S3F546-F1
#
_entry.id   AF-A0A8S3F546-F1
#
_cell.length_a   1.000
_cell.length_b   1.000
_cell.length_c   1.000
_cell.angle_alpha   90.00
_cell.angle_beta   90.00
_cell.angle_gamma   90.00
#
_symmetry.space_group_name_H-M   'P 1'
#
loop_
_entity.id
_entity.type
_entity.pdbx_description
1 polymer ?
#
loop_
_entity_poly.entity_id
_entity_poly.type
_entity_poly.pdbx_seq_one_letter_code
_entity_poly.pdbx_strand_id
1 'polypeptide(L)'
;RHANIGYLLANILIGFLCSFILYRNFDLYQLISNEILIQTENLTTWIKSIIEWLMHAPAGLKLNQPLVDFLARFYFYHIYLWSGYLEVLVVTVVPYFYKILFILCMLGISLAIGAICDFIRLLTIHLYCFYIYAARLFNWQIRLLIILFRLFCGKKQNPLRNNRLDSHLCDIDQLFIVTLSFTIFLFLLPSVFMYYAVFTSIWTITILTVKLIQSVNQFLLQIPIYEFYLWSTGSGVIRGN
;
A
#
# COMPACT_ATOMS: atom_id res chain seq x y z
N ARG A 1 -3.94 16.10 33.96
CA ARG A 1 -3.54 14.77 34.49
C ARG A 1 -4.73 13.81 34.60
N HIS A 2 -5.89 14.25 35.09
CA HIS A 2 -7.11 13.43 35.20
C HIS A 2 -7.72 13.02 33.84
N ALA A 3 -7.72 13.90 32.84
CA ALA A 3 -8.20 13.57 31.48
C ALA A 3 -7.43 12.37 30.86
N ASN A 4 -6.10 12.35 30.96
CA ASN A 4 -5.27 11.25 30.44
C ASN A 4 -5.57 9.89 31.12
N ILE A 5 -5.93 9.90 32.40
CA ILE A 5 -6.31 8.67 33.14
C ILE A 5 -7.68 8.18 32.65
N GLY A 6 -8.60 9.10 32.38
CA GLY A 6 -9.92 8.79 31.83
C GLY A 6 -9.87 8.05 30.50
N TYR A 7 -9.08 8.54 29.55
CA TYR A 7 -8.91 7.90 28.24
C TYR A 7 -8.27 6.51 28.36
N LEU A 8 -7.28 6.35 29.24
CA LEU A 8 -6.62 5.07 29.47
C LEU A 8 -7.61 4.04 30.04
N LEU A 9 -8.43 4.44 31.02
CA LEU A 9 -9.45 3.58 31.61
C LEU A 9 -10.49 3.15 30.56
N ALA A 10 -10.98 4.08 29.74
CA ALA A 10 -11.91 3.77 28.67
C ALA A 10 -11.31 2.79 27.65
N ASN A 11 -10.06 3.01 27.23
CA ASN A 11 -9.34 2.15 26.30
C ASN A 11 -9.20 0.71 26.84
N ILE A 12 -8.90 0.56 28.13
CA ILE A 12 -8.80 -0.75 28.80
C ILE A 12 -10.17 -1.41 28.97
N LEU A 13 -11.21 -0.65 29.36
CA LEU A 13 -12.57 -1.18 29.53
C LEU A 13 -13.15 -1.71 28.22
N ILE A 14 -13.04 -0.92 27.13
CA ILE A 14 -13.46 -1.34 25.79
C ILE A 14 -12.64 -2.55 25.34
N GLY A 15 -11.34 -2.55 25.62
CA GLY A 15 -10.44 -3.66 25.36
C GLY A 15 -10.87 -4.96 26.05
N PHE A 16 -11.22 -4.89 27.35
CA PHE A 16 -11.71 -6.03 28.12
C PHE A 16 -13.03 -6.57 27.57
N LEU A 17 -13.97 -5.69 27.22
CA LEU A 17 -15.23 -6.08 26.57
C LEU A 17 -14.97 -6.79 25.23
N CYS A 18 -14.07 -6.26 24.40
CA CYS A 18 -13.68 -6.88 23.13
C CYS A 18 -13.04 -8.26 23.36
N SER A 19 -12.13 -8.36 24.33
CA SER A 19 -11.47 -9.60 24.73
C SER A 19 -12.47 -10.67 25.17
N PHE A 20 -13.46 -10.30 25.99
CA PHE A 20 -14.55 -11.19 26.41
C PHE A 20 -15.36 -11.71 25.22
N ILE A 21 -15.66 -10.85 24.24
CA ILE A 21 -16.34 -11.25 23.00
C ILE A 21 -15.49 -12.23 22.20
N LEU A 22 -14.18 -11.99 22.05
CA LEU A 22 -13.27 -12.87 21.33
C LEU A 22 -13.14 -14.24 22.02
N TYR A 23 -13.09 -14.27 23.35
CA TYR A 23 -13.04 -15.50 24.15
C TYR A 23 -14.30 -16.34 23.99
N ARG A 24 -15.48 -15.70 24.03
CA ARG A 24 -16.76 -16.40 23.86
C ARG A 24 -16.91 -17.02 22.46
N ASN A 25 -16.28 -16.41 21.46
CA ASN A 25 -16.32 -16.88 20.07
C ASN A 25 -14.95 -17.41 19.65
N PHE A 26 -14.38 -18.35 20.40
CA PHE A 26 -13.03 -18.84 20.14
C PHE A 26 -12.88 -19.42 18.72
N ASP A 27 -13.91 -20.04 18.16
CA ASP A 27 -13.87 -20.62 16.81
C ASP A 27 -13.96 -19.59 15.66
N LEU A 28 -14.14 -18.29 15.98
CA LEU A 28 -14.28 -17.23 14.99
C LEU A 28 -13.04 -17.09 14.09
N TYR A 29 -11.85 -17.50 14.55
CA TYR A 29 -10.65 -17.45 13.70
C TYR A 29 -10.78 -18.30 12.44
N GLN A 30 -11.53 -19.42 12.46
CA GLN A 30 -11.73 -20.26 11.27
C GLN A 30 -12.57 -19.53 10.22
N LEU A 31 -13.64 -18.88 10.67
CA LEU A 31 -14.49 -18.04 9.80
C LEU A 31 -13.67 -16.89 9.20
N ILE A 32 -12.88 -16.19 10.04
CA ILE A 32 -12.02 -15.09 9.60
C ILE A 32 -10.97 -15.59 8.60
N SER A 33 -10.31 -16.72 8.84
CA SER A 33 -9.35 -17.29 7.90
C SER A 33 -9.98 -17.58 6.55
N ASN A 34 -11.16 -18.22 6.53
CA ASN A 34 -11.86 -18.53 5.29
C ASN A 34 -12.28 -17.27 4.55
N GLU A 35 -12.80 -16.27 5.26
CA GLU A 35 -13.18 -14.98 4.67
C GLU A 35 -11.96 -14.26 4.08
N ILE A 36 -10.83 -14.24 4.79
CA ILE A 36 -9.59 -13.65 4.25
C ILE A 36 -9.17 -14.37 2.97
N LEU A 37 -9.20 -15.72 2.93
CA LEU A 37 -8.84 -16.48 1.73
C LEU A 37 -9.75 -16.10 0.55
N ILE A 38 -11.07 -16.10 0.74
CA ILE A 38 -12.05 -15.71 -0.29
C ILE A 38 -11.79 -14.28 -0.78
N GLN A 39 -11.57 -13.33 0.12
CA GLN A 39 -11.28 -11.95 -0.27
C GLN A 39 -9.95 -11.81 -1.01
N THR A 40 -8.95 -12.63 -0.67
CA THR A 40 -7.66 -12.62 -1.37
C THR A 40 -7.74 -13.23 -2.77
N GLU A 41 -8.57 -14.25 -2.97
CA GLU A 41 -8.89 -14.80 -4.29
C GLU A 41 -9.65 -13.78 -5.16
N ASN A 42 -10.65 -13.11 -4.59
CA ASN A 42 -11.39 -12.04 -5.25
C ASN A 42 -10.48 -10.87 -5.65
N LEU A 43 -9.59 -10.44 -4.75
CA LEU A 43 -8.60 -9.41 -5.06
C LEU A 43 -7.66 -9.87 -6.17
N THR A 44 -7.19 -11.11 -6.11
CA THR A 44 -6.30 -11.69 -7.12
C THR A 44 -6.94 -11.73 -8.51
N THR A 45 -8.19 -12.17 -8.60
CA THR A 45 -8.94 -12.20 -9.87
C THR A 45 -9.21 -10.79 -10.40
N TRP A 46 -9.53 -9.84 -9.53
CA TRP A 46 -9.71 -8.44 -9.90
C TRP A 46 -8.42 -7.77 -10.41
N ILE A 47 -7.28 -8.01 -9.77
CA ILE A 47 -5.99 -7.48 -10.27
C ILE A 47 -5.64 -8.11 -11.63
N LYS A 48 -5.90 -9.41 -11.81
CA LYS A 48 -5.68 -10.08 -13.09
C LYS A 48 -6.51 -9.45 -14.20
N SER A 49 -7.80 -9.18 -13.97
CA SER A 49 -8.66 -8.56 -14.97
C SER A 49 -8.24 -7.13 -15.31
N ILE A 50 -7.68 -6.37 -14.35
CA ILE A 50 -7.06 -5.07 -14.62
C ILE A 50 -5.85 -5.19 -15.53
N ILE A 51 -4.98 -6.19 -15.30
CA ILE A 51 -3.80 -6.42 -16.14
C ILE A 51 -4.24 -6.83 -17.55
N GLU A 52 -5.24 -7.69 -17.69
CA GLU A 52 -5.83 -8.06 -18.98
C GLU A 52 -6.44 -6.84 -19.69
N TRP A 53 -7.13 -5.97 -18.95
CA TRP A 53 -7.64 -4.70 -19.49
C TRP A 53 -6.51 -3.79 -19.99
N LEU A 54 -5.37 -3.75 -19.29
CA LEU A 54 -4.17 -3.03 -19.74
C LEU A 54 -3.55 -3.65 -21.01
N MET A 55 -3.69 -4.96 -21.23
CA MET A 55 -3.17 -5.66 -22.43
C MET A 55 -3.83 -5.22 -23.73
N HIS A 56 -5.13 -4.93 -23.69
CA HIS A 56 -5.89 -4.64 -24.90
C HIS A 56 -5.76 -3.17 -25.33
N ALA A 57 -6.67 -2.31 -24.88
CA ALA A 57 -6.70 -0.89 -25.26
C ALA A 57 -7.32 -0.05 -24.12
N PRO A 58 -6.58 0.14 -23.01
CA PRO A 58 -7.11 0.87 -21.87
C PRO A 58 -7.44 2.32 -22.26
N ALA A 59 -8.66 2.76 -21.97
CA ALA A 59 -9.17 4.08 -22.35
C ALA A 59 -9.03 4.43 -23.84
N GLY A 60 -8.99 3.42 -24.73
CA GLY A 60 -8.82 3.61 -26.18
C GLY A 60 -7.38 3.88 -26.62
N LEU A 61 -6.40 3.83 -25.71
CA LEU A 61 -4.99 3.98 -26.04
C LEU A 61 -4.43 2.66 -26.58
N LYS A 62 -3.92 2.69 -27.82
CA LYS A 62 -3.21 1.54 -28.40
C LYS A 62 -1.80 1.47 -27.81
N LEU A 63 -1.64 0.66 -26.78
CA LEU A 63 -0.37 0.46 -26.11
C LEU A 63 0.59 -0.43 -26.93
N ASN A 64 1.88 -0.32 -26.65
CA ASN A 64 2.90 -1.18 -27.24
C ASN A 64 2.72 -2.64 -26.76
N GLN A 65 2.26 -3.51 -27.67
CA GLN A 65 1.90 -4.90 -27.34
C GLN A 65 3.07 -5.73 -26.78
N PRO A 66 4.28 -5.74 -27.38
CA PRO A 66 5.39 -6.53 -26.84
C PRO A 66 5.75 -6.19 -25.39
N LEU A 67 5.77 -4.90 -25.06
CA LEU A 67 6.06 -4.44 -23.70
C LEU A 67 4.94 -4.82 -22.73
N VAL A 68 3.69 -4.62 -23.14
CA VAL A 68 2.54 -4.88 -22.28
C VAL A 68 2.38 -6.39 -22.01
N ASP A 69 2.62 -7.25 -22.99
CA ASP A 69 2.67 -8.71 -22.80
C ASP A 69 3.78 -9.12 -21.83
N PHE A 70 4.95 -8.50 -21.93
CA PHE A 70 6.05 -8.74 -21.00
C PHE A 70 5.67 -8.34 -19.57
N LEU A 71 5.11 -7.14 -19.38
CA LEU A 71 4.66 -6.65 -18.08
C LEU A 71 3.55 -7.53 -17.50
N ALA A 72 2.58 -7.95 -18.31
CA ALA A 72 1.50 -8.83 -17.88
C ALA A 72 2.04 -10.16 -17.35
N ARG A 73 2.93 -10.84 -18.09
CA ARG A 73 3.59 -12.06 -17.63
C ARG A 73 4.36 -11.84 -16.32
N PHE A 74 5.08 -10.73 -16.20
CA PHE A 74 5.79 -10.37 -14.98
C PHE A 74 4.83 -10.23 -13.79
N TYR A 75 3.74 -9.48 -13.90
CA TYR A 75 2.79 -9.29 -12.80
C TYR A 75 2.01 -10.58 -12.50
N PHE A 76 1.58 -11.34 -13.50
CA PHE A 76 0.88 -12.61 -13.28
C PHE A 76 1.74 -13.61 -12.51
N TYR A 77 3.03 -13.70 -12.82
CA TYR A 77 3.96 -14.55 -12.07
C TYR A 77 4.05 -14.13 -10.60
N HIS A 78 4.13 -12.83 -10.32
CA HIS A 78 4.17 -12.34 -8.93
C HIS A 78 2.85 -12.55 -8.20
N ILE A 79 1.71 -12.40 -8.89
CA ILE A 79 0.39 -12.72 -8.33
C ILE A 79 0.32 -14.19 -7.95
N TYR A 80 0.83 -15.09 -8.79
CA TYR A 80 0.89 -16.53 -8.49
C TYR A 80 1.72 -16.82 -7.22
N LEU A 81 2.94 -16.26 -7.14
CA LEU A 81 3.79 -16.40 -5.95
C LEU A 81 3.10 -15.87 -4.69
N TRP A 82 2.45 -14.72 -4.82
CA TRP A 82 1.77 -14.07 -3.71
C TRP A 82 0.54 -14.84 -3.21
N SER A 83 -0.24 -15.42 -4.13
CA SER A 83 -1.38 -16.28 -3.78
C SER A 83 -0.94 -17.44 -2.89
N GLY A 84 0.17 -18.11 -3.24
CA GLY A 84 0.71 -19.20 -2.42
C GLY A 84 1.25 -18.71 -1.07
N TYR A 85 1.90 -17.55 -1.02
CA TYR A 85 2.33 -16.94 0.24
C TYR A 85 1.14 -16.64 1.17
N LEU A 86 0.07 -16.06 0.64
CA LEU A 86 -1.11 -15.70 1.43
C LEU A 86 -1.82 -16.93 2.00
N GLU A 87 -1.95 -17.99 1.21
CA GLU A 87 -2.54 -19.24 1.68
C GLU A 87 -1.78 -19.77 2.92
N VAL A 88 -0.45 -19.85 2.82
CA VAL A 88 0.41 -20.28 3.93
C VAL A 88 0.31 -19.32 5.11
N LEU A 89 0.34 -18.01 4.86
CA LEU A 89 0.25 -17.00 5.91
C LEU A 89 -1.10 -17.07 6.64
N VAL A 90 -2.22 -17.18 5.93
CA VAL A 90 -3.54 -17.16 6.53
C VAL A 90 -3.78 -18.42 7.35
N VAL A 91 -3.52 -19.60 6.77
CA VAL A 91 -3.72 -20.89 7.45
C VAL A 91 -2.82 -21.01 8.67
N THR A 92 -1.57 -20.54 8.58
CA THR A 92 -0.59 -20.71 9.68
C THR A 92 -0.69 -19.59 10.71
N VAL A 93 -0.77 -18.32 10.31
CA VAL A 93 -0.56 -17.16 11.20
C VAL A 93 -1.86 -16.70 11.86
N VAL A 94 -3.01 -16.73 11.18
CA VAL A 94 -4.27 -16.21 11.72
C VAL A 94 -4.68 -16.85 13.06
N PRO A 95 -4.57 -18.18 13.26
CA PRO A 95 -4.91 -18.80 14.55
C PRO A 95 -4.06 -18.27 15.71
N TYR A 96 -2.76 -18.05 15.50
CA TYR A 96 -1.87 -17.48 16.52
C TYR A 96 -2.10 -15.99 16.70
N PHE A 97 -2.29 -15.26 15.60
CA PHE A 97 -2.60 -13.84 15.62
C PHE A 97 -3.89 -13.56 16.41
N TYR A 98 -4.92 -14.40 16.26
CA TYR A 98 -6.17 -14.31 17.04
C TYR A 98 -5.93 -14.44 18.55
N LYS A 99 -5.09 -15.41 18.97
CA LYS A 99 -4.70 -15.58 20.38
C LYS A 99 -3.92 -14.38 20.92
N ILE A 100 -3.00 -13.84 20.12
CA ILE A 100 -2.26 -12.63 20.47
C ILE A 100 -3.23 -11.45 20.59
N LEU A 101 -4.14 -11.28 19.64
CA LEU A 101 -5.14 -10.21 19.62
C LEU A 101 -6.00 -10.19 20.89
N PHE A 102 -6.40 -11.36 21.38
CA PHE A 102 -7.08 -11.49 22.67
C PHE A 102 -6.28 -10.87 23.84
N ILE A 103 -4.97 -11.16 23.92
CA ILE A 103 -4.09 -10.59 24.95
C ILE A 103 -3.94 -9.07 24.75
N LEU A 104 -3.78 -8.63 23.51
CA LEU A 104 -3.63 -7.21 23.18
C LEU A 104 -4.89 -6.40 23.55
N CYS A 105 -6.09 -6.97 23.35
CA CYS A 105 -7.35 -6.37 23.76
C CYS A 105 -7.39 -6.13 25.27
N MET A 106 -6.88 -7.05 26.10
CA MET A 106 -6.81 -6.86 27.55
C MET A 106 -5.92 -5.67 27.97
N LEU A 107 -4.87 -5.39 27.19
CA LEU A 107 -3.99 -4.24 27.43
C LEU A 107 -4.60 -2.91 26.94
N GLY A 108 -5.57 -2.99 26.03
CA GLY A 108 -6.37 -1.86 25.56
C GLY A 108 -6.71 -1.95 24.07
N ILE A 109 -7.90 -1.46 23.69
CA ILE A 109 -8.42 -1.61 22.33
C ILE A 109 -7.54 -0.96 21.25
N SER A 110 -6.90 0.17 21.55
CA SER A 110 -6.01 0.86 20.61
C SER A 110 -4.81 0.01 20.19
N LEU A 111 -4.28 -0.81 21.10
CA LEU A 111 -3.13 -1.66 20.80
C LEU A 111 -3.56 -2.81 19.88
N ALA A 112 -4.73 -3.40 20.13
CA ALA A 112 -5.35 -4.40 19.26
C ALA A 112 -5.63 -3.84 17.85
N ILE A 113 -6.18 -2.62 17.74
CA ILE A 113 -6.41 -1.97 16.43
C ILE A 113 -5.08 -1.72 15.70
N GLY A 114 -4.02 -1.33 16.42
CA GLY A 114 -2.67 -1.19 15.86
C GLY A 114 -2.16 -2.51 15.26
N ALA A 115 -2.28 -3.61 16.00
CA ALA A 115 -1.90 -4.94 15.52
C ALA A 115 -2.72 -5.38 14.30
N ILE A 116 -4.02 -5.09 14.26
CA ILE A 116 -4.87 -5.34 13.07
C ILE A 116 -4.37 -4.53 11.87
N CYS A 117 -4.03 -3.25 12.06
CA CYS A 117 -3.47 -2.44 10.97
C CYS A 117 -2.17 -3.01 10.41
N ASP A 118 -1.28 -3.49 11.28
CA ASP A 118 -0.01 -4.10 10.85
C ASP A 118 -0.24 -5.45 10.16
N PHE A 119 -1.24 -6.23 10.60
CA PHE A 119 -1.64 -7.45 9.91
C PHE A 119 -2.23 -7.17 8.51
N ILE A 120 -3.07 -6.14 8.36
CA ILE A 120 -3.58 -5.70 7.04
C ILE A 120 -2.42 -5.27 6.13
N ARG A 121 -1.42 -4.57 6.65
CA ARG A 121 -0.21 -4.19 5.88
C ARG A 121 0.57 -5.43 5.42
N LEU A 122 0.67 -6.45 6.27
CA LEU A 122 1.31 -7.72 5.91
C LEU A 122 0.53 -8.43 4.80
N LEU A 123 -0.81 -8.48 4.88
CA LEU A 123 -1.70 -9.02 3.84
C LEU A 123 -1.64 -8.23 2.52
N THR A 124 -1.21 -6.98 2.53
CA THR A 124 -1.24 -6.09 1.34
C THR A 124 0.14 -5.70 0.81
N ILE A 125 1.22 -6.29 1.33
CA ILE A 125 2.60 -5.98 0.92
C ILE A 125 2.87 -6.21 -0.58
N HIS A 126 2.19 -7.16 -1.23
CA HIS A 126 2.27 -7.35 -2.68
C HIS A 126 1.84 -6.13 -3.49
N LEU A 127 0.80 -5.40 -3.04
CA LEU A 127 0.34 -4.18 -3.70
C LEU A 127 1.42 -3.10 -3.61
N TYR A 128 2.11 -3.03 -2.47
CA TYR A 128 3.27 -2.15 -2.31
C TYR A 128 4.42 -2.55 -3.24
N CYS A 129 4.71 -3.85 -3.38
CA CYS A 129 5.70 -4.33 -4.33
C CYS A 129 5.35 -3.96 -5.78
N PHE A 130 4.09 -4.14 -6.21
CA PHE A 130 3.64 -3.74 -7.55
C PHE A 130 3.79 -2.25 -7.79
N TYR A 131 3.39 -1.42 -6.82
CA TYR A 131 3.64 0.01 -6.86
C TYR A 131 5.13 0.33 -7.02
N ILE A 132 6.02 -0.29 -6.23
CA ILE A 132 7.47 -0.05 -6.33
C ILE A 132 7.99 -0.45 -7.71
N TYR A 133 7.59 -1.60 -8.24
CA TYR A 133 8.04 -2.08 -9.54
C TYR A 133 7.64 -1.11 -10.65
N ALA A 134 6.37 -0.70 -10.67
CA ALA A 134 5.88 0.26 -11.65
C ALA A 134 6.55 1.64 -11.50
N ALA A 135 6.70 2.14 -10.27
CA ALA A 135 7.34 3.41 -9.99
C ALA A 135 8.82 3.40 -10.38
N ARG A 136 9.55 2.31 -10.12
CA ARG A 136 10.96 2.17 -10.51
C ARG A 136 11.10 2.14 -12.03
N LEU A 137 10.27 1.38 -12.72
CA LEU A 137 10.27 1.28 -14.18
C LEU A 137 9.97 2.64 -14.83
N PHE A 138 8.92 3.33 -14.37
CA PHE A 138 8.54 4.65 -14.87
C PHE A 138 9.66 5.67 -14.64
N ASN A 139 10.21 5.74 -13.42
CA ASN A 139 11.32 6.65 -13.10
C ASN A 139 12.58 6.34 -13.91
N TRP A 140 12.87 5.06 -14.15
CA TRP A 140 13.99 4.66 -15.00
C TRP A 140 13.79 5.13 -16.45
N GLN A 141 12.59 4.95 -17.01
CA GLN A 141 12.28 5.38 -18.36
C GLN A 141 12.33 6.90 -18.52
N ILE A 142 11.80 7.67 -17.57
CA ILE A 142 11.91 9.14 -17.59
C ILE A 142 13.37 9.59 -17.53
N ARG A 143 14.19 8.99 -16.66
CA ARG A 143 15.63 9.30 -16.61
C ARG A 143 16.33 9.00 -17.93
N LEU A 144 16.03 7.86 -18.56
CA LEU A 144 16.58 7.52 -19.87
C LEU A 144 16.17 8.52 -20.94
N LEU A 145 14.90 8.91 -21.00
CA LEU A 145 14.41 9.91 -21.94
C LEU A 145 15.12 11.25 -21.76
N ILE A 146 15.33 11.70 -20.51
CA ILE A 146 16.07 12.93 -20.22
C ILE A 146 17.52 12.83 -20.71
N ILE A 147 18.19 11.69 -20.47
CA ILE A 147 19.58 11.48 -20.89
C ILE A 147 19.69 11.47 -22.41
N LEU A 148 18.81 10.72 -23.09
CA LEU A 148 18.78 10.62 -24.55
C LEU A 148 18.44 11.97 -25.20
N PHE A 149 17.49 12.72 -24.64
CA PHE A 149 17.15 14.05 -25.12
C PHE A 149 18.33 15.02 -24.99
N ARG A 150 19.07 14.98 -23.88
CA ARG A 150 20.29 15.78 -23.73
C ARG A 150 21.35 15.40 -24.77
N LEU A 151 21.56 14.10 -24.99
CA LEU A 151 22.50 13.61 -26.00
C LEU A 151 22.10 14.02 -27.42
N PHE A 152 20.79 14.00 -27.72
CA PHE A 152 20.23 14.47 -28.98
C PHE A 152 20.50 15.96 -29.20
N CYS A 153 20.39 16.78 -28.16
CA CYS A 153 20.78 18.20 -28.20
C CYS A 153 22.30 18.45 -28.16
N GLY A 154 23.14 17.41 -28.24
CA GLY A 154 24.60 17.53 -28.18
C GLY A 154 25.12 17.97 -26.80
N LYS A 155 24.38 17.68 -25.72
CA LYS A 155 24.78 18.01 -24.33
C LYS A 155 25.11 16.74 -23.56
N LYS A 156 26.32 16.67 -23.00
CA LYS A 156 26.78 15.55 -22.17
C LYS A 156 27.07 16.04 -20.76
N GLN A 157 26.58 15.30 -19.76
CA GLN A 157 26.85 15.60 -18.35
C GLN A 157 28.25 15.06 -17.99
N ASN A 158 29.10 15.93 -17.44
CA ASN A 158 30.47 15.59 -17.07
C ASN A 158 30.56 15.30 -15.56
N PRO A 159 30.70 14.03 -15.14
CA PRO A 159 30.78 13.68 -13.71
C PRO A 159 32.04 14.23 -13.04
N LEU A 160 33.12 14.47 -13.80
CA LEU A 160 34.39 14.99 -13.28
C LEU A 160 34.35 16.48 -12.97
N ARG A 161 33.38 17.21 -13.57
CA ARG A 161 33.26 18.67 -13.42
C ARG A 161 31.94 19.04 -12.74
N ASN A 162 31.68 18.44 -11.59
CA ASN A 162 30.51 18.69 -10.76
C ASN A 162 29.19 18.58 -11.55
N ASN A 163 29.07 17.57 -12.41
CA ASN A 163 27.86 17.33 -13.23
C ASN A 163 27.47 18.49 -14.16
N ARG A 164 28.43 19.33 -14.58
CA ARG A 164 28.22 20.37 -15.58
C ARG A 164 27.78 19.75 -16.92
N LEU A 165 26.88 20.44 -17.62
CA LEU A 165 26.49 20.11 -18.99
C LEU A 165 27.48 20.74 -19.96
N ASP A 166 28.26 19.92 -20.64
CA ASP A 166 29.24 20.34 -21.65
C ASP A 166 28.69 20.03 -23.04
N SER A 167 29.02 20.88 -24.02
CA SER A 167 28.73 20.61 -25.43
C SER A 167 29.60 19.44 -25.91
N HIS A 168 28.96 18.42 -26.47
CA HIS A 168 29.59 17.23 -27.00
C HIS A 168 29.34 17.14 -28.51
N LEU A 169 30.43 17.07 -29.28
CA LEU A 169 30.36 16.78 -30.71
C LEU A 169 30.01 15.29 -30.86
N CYS A 170 28.73 14.99 -31.08
CA CYS A 170 28.29 13.64 -31.40
C CYS A 170 28.59 13.33 -32.86
N ASP A 171 29.10 12.13 -33.12
CA ASP A 171 29.18 11.61 -34.47
C ASP A 171 27.77 11.38 -35.05
N ILE A 172 27.65 11.36 -36.37
CA ILE A 172 26.37 11.20 -37.06
C ILE A 172 25.74 9.83 -36.70
N ASP A 173 26.55 8.78 -36.67
CA ASP A 173 26.12 7.43 -36.30
C ASP A 173 25.59 7.37 -34.86
N GLN A 174 26.27 8.09 -33.95
CA GLN A 174 25.85 8.20 -32.56
C GLN A 174 24.50 8.93 -32.45
N LEU A 175 24.33 10.04 -33.17
CA LEU A 175 23.09 10.81 -33.17
C LEU A 175 21.93 9.97 -33.72
N PHE A 176 22.18 9.14 -34.73
CA PHE A 176 21.18 8.21 -35.27
C PHE A 176 20.69 7.21 -34.20
N ILE A 177 21.61 6.52 -33.51
CA ILE A 177 21.27 5.55 -32.46
C ILE A 177 20.50 6.20 -31.31
N VAL A 178 20.90 7.41 -30.90
CA VAL A 178 20.22 8.19 -29.86
C VAL A 178 18.80 8.53 -30.28
N THR A 179 18.61 9.01 -31.51
CA THR A 179 17.29 9.40 -32.03
C THR A 179 16.35 8.19 -32.12
N LEU A 180 16.86 7.05 -32.59
CA LEU A 180 16.10 5.80 -32.66
C LEU A 180 15.74 5.32 -31.24
N SER A 181 16.70 5.27 -30.32
CA SER A 181 16.45 4.86 -28.94
C SER A 181 15.45 5.79 -28.25
N PHE A 182 15.60 7.10 -28.44
CA PHE A 182 14.70 8.12 -27.88
C PHE A 182 13.27 7.91 -28.37
N THR A 183 13.07 7.73 -29.67
CA THR A 183 11.72 7.51 -30.24
C THR A 183 11.10 6.20 -29.71
N ILE A 184 11.87 5.11 -29.61
CA ILE A 184 11.38 3.86 -28.99
C ILE A 184 10.92 4.11 -27.54
N PHE A 185 11.78 4.67 -26.68
CA PHE A 185 11.42 4.90 -25.28
C PHE A 185 10.26 5.89 -25.13
N LEU A 186 10.14 6.86 -26.03
CA LEU A 186 9.03 7.82 -26.05
C LEU A 186 7.71 7.12 -26.37
N PHE A 187 7.69 6.22 -27.37
CA PHE A 187 6.50 5.45 -27.73
C PHE A 187 6.13 4.37 -26.71
N LEU A 188 7.09 3.88 -25.93
CA LEU A 188 6.83 2.95 -24.81
C LEU A 188 6.29 3.66 -23.56
N LEU A 189 6.47 4.99 -23.45
CA LEU A 189 6.16 5.75 -22.24
C LEU A 189 4.68 5.68 -21.83
N PRO A 190 3.70 5.80 -22.75
CA PRO A 190 2.29 5.69 -22.39
C PRO A 190 1.95 4.35 -21.73
N SER A 191 2.52 3.24 -22.22
CA SER A 191 2.30 1.91 -21.63
C SER A 191 2.79 1.86 -20.19
N VAL A 192 4.03 2.27 -19.93
CA VAL A 192 4.60 2.24 -18.57
C VAL A 192 3.87 3.21 -17.64
N PHE A 193 3.48 4.37 -18.15
CA PHE A 193 2.69 5.34 -17.39
C PHE A 193 1.35 4.76 -16.92
N MET A 194 0.62 4.04 -17.78
CA MET A 194 -0.66 3.43 -17.42
C MET A 194 -0.51 2.40 -16.29
N TYR A 195 0.52 1.53 -16.37
CA TYR A 195 0.82 0.58 -15.30
C TYR A 195 1.18 1.30 -13.99
N TYR A 196 1.98 2.36 -14.06
CA TYR A 196 2.31 3.18 -12.89
C TYR A 196 1.09 3.85 -12.27
N ALA A 197 0.21 4.44 -13.08
CA ALA A 197 -0.99 5.12 -12.61
C ALA A 197 -1.96 4.16 -11.90
N VAL A 198 -2.21 2.98 -12.49
CA VAL A 198 -3.08 1.95 -11.92
C VAL A 198 -2.55 1.40 -10.61
N PHE A 199 -1.27 0.99 -10.56
CA PHE A 199 -0.75 0.43 -9.30
C PHE A 199 -0.55 1.48 -8.22
N THR A 200 -0.30 2.74 -8.60
CA THR A 200 -0.31 3.85 -7.64
C THR A 200 -1.70 4.09 -7.08
N SER A 201 -2.76 4.07 -7.91
CA SER A 201 -4.12 4.28 -7.42
C SER A 201 -4.55 3.17 -6.44
N ILE A 202 -4.30 1.90 -6.78
CA ILE A 202 -4.56 0.76 -5.90
C ILE A 202 -3.83 0.93 -4.56
N TRP A 203 -2.53 1.23 -4.60
CA TRP A 203 -1.74 1.42 -3.39
C TRP A 203 -2.21 2.61 -2.54
N THR A 204 -2.58 3.73 -3.17
CA THR A 204 -3.13 4.88 -2.43
C THR A 204 -4.43 4.56 -1.72
N ILE A 205 -5.30 3.73 -2.32
CA ILE A 205 -6.54 3.25 -1.70
C ILE A 205 -6.20 2.38 -0.49
N THR A 206 -5.23 1.46 -0.60
CA THR A 206 -4.78 0.62 0.53
C THR A 206 -4.20 1.45 1.67
N ILE A 207 -3.41 2.48 1.39
CA ILE A 207 -2.92 3.39 2.44
C ILE A 207 -4.08 4.14 3.08
N LEU A 208 -5.04 4.61 2.29
CA LEU A 208 -6.19 5.36 2.77
C LEU A 208 -7.03 4.51 3.72
N THR A 209 -7.32 3.25 3.39
CA THR A 209 -8.09 2.35 4.27
C THR A 209 -7.39 2.14 5.62
N VAL A 210 -6.09 1.87 5.64
CA VAL A 210 -5.33 1.71 6.88
C VAL A 210 -5.29 3.01 7.69
N LYS A 211 -5.11 4.16 7.03
CA LYS A 211 -5.14 5.48 7.71
C LYS A 211 -6.51 5.80 8.28
N LEU A 212 -7.60 5.43 7.61
CA LEU A 212 -8.96 5.61 8.13
C LEU A 212 -9.17 4.79 9.41
N ILE A 213 -8.73 3.53 9.45
CA ILE A 213 -8.79 2.70 10.67
C ILE A 213 -7.99 3.34 11.81
N GLN A 214 -6.78 3.84 11.53
CA GLN A 214 -5.95 4.54 12.52
C GLN A 214 -6.60 5.85 12.99
N SER A 215 -7.24 6.60 12.10
CA SER A 215 -7.97 7.82 12.44
C SER A 215 -9.18 7.53 13.33
N VAL A 216 -9.92 6.46 13.06
CA VAL A 216 -11.02 6.02 13.93
C VAL A 216 -10.49 5.65 15.32
N ASN A 217 -9.35 4.95 15.38
CA ASN A 217 -8.71 4.64 16.65
C ASN A 217 -8.31 5.91 17.45
N GLN A 218 -7.72 6.89 16.78
CA GLN A 218 -7.38 8.17 17.41
C GLN A 218 -8.62 8.91 17.91
N PHE A 219 -9.71 8.87 17.15
CA PHE A 219 -10.99 9.47 17.56
C PHE A 219 -11.58 8.77 18.79
N LEU A 220 -11.55 7.43 18.84
CA LEU A 220 -12.00 6.66 20.01
C LEU A 220 -11.24 7.05 21.28
N LEU A 221 -9.95 7.33 21.17
CA LEU A 221 -9.11 7.76 22.30
C LEU A 221 -9.37 9.19 22.77
N GLN A 222 -10.08 10.01 21.99
CA GLN A 222 -10.40 11.39 22.34
C GLN A 222 -11.78 11.55 23.00
N ILE A 223 -12.59 10.49 23.08
CA ILE A 223 -13.93 10.55 23.67
C ILE A 223 -13.82 10.85 25.19
N PRO A 224 -14.37 11.97 25.69
CA PRO A 224 -14.19 12.42 27.08
C PRO A 224 -15.11 11.66 28.06
N ILE A 225 -15.00 10.34 28.11
CA ILE A 225 -15.86 9.45 28.92
C ILE A 225 -15.76 9.80 30.42
N TYR A 226 -14.56 10.15 30.89
CA TYR A 226 -14.33 10.50 32.28
C TYR A 226 -14.99 11.83 32.67
N GLU A 227 -14.98 12.82 31.78
CA GLU A 227 -15.66 14.10 32.02
C GLU A 227 -17.17 13.91 32.04
N PHE A 228 -17.70 13.07 31.14
CA PHE A 228 -19.10 12.68 31.15
C PHE A 228 -19.51 11.96 32.44
N TYR A 229 -18.66 11.06 32.94
CA TYR A 229 -18.88 10.36 34.22
C TYR A 229 -18.86 11.32 35.42
N LEU A 230 -17.89 12.23 35.48
CA LEU A 230 -17.82 13.24 36.53
C LEU A 230 -19.02 14.19 36.50
N TRP A 231 -19.54 14.49 35.30
CA TRP A 231 -20.73 15.30 35.10
C TRP A 231 -22.00 14.57 35.56
N SER A 232 -22.17 13.30 35.17
CA SER A 232 -23.35 12.50 35.51
C SER A 232 -23.46 12.21 37.01
N THR A 233 -22.32 12.05 37.69
CA THR A 233 -22.25 11.87 39.15
C THR A 233 -22.37 13.17 39.92
N GLY A 234 -22.50 14.32 39.24
CA GLY A 234 -22.62 15.64 39.87
C GLY A 234 -21.39 16.03 40.70
N SER A 235 -20.23 15.43 40.41
CA SER A 235 -19.02 15.63 41.22
C SER A 235 -18.55 17.08 41.13
N GLY A 236 -18.22 17.68 42.29
CA GLY A 236 -17.70 19.06 42.37
C GLY A 236 -16.35 19.26 41.68
N VAL A 237 -15.71 18.20 41.19
CA VAL A 237 -14.40 18.25 40.51
C VAL A 237 -14.47 19.03 39.20
N ILE A 238 -15.63 19.09 38.53
CA ILE A 238 -15.84 19.92 37.33
C ILE A 238 -16.22 21.37 37.68
N ARG A 239 -16.90 21.57 38.81
CA ARG A 239 -17.25 22.90 39.34
C ARG A 239 -16.06 23.45 40.11
N GLY A 240 -15.06 23.97 39.38
CA GLY A 240 -13.87 24.57 39.99
C GLY A 240 -14.23 25.57 41.09
N ASN A 241 -13.86 25.23 42.32
CA ASN A 241 -13.28 26.15 43.29
C ASN A 241 -11.78 25.87 43.34
#